data_AF-A0AAV5UJ29-F1
#
_entry.id   AF-A0AAV5UJ29-F1
#
_cell.length_a   1.000
_cell.length_b   1.000
_cell.length_c   1.000
_cell.angle_alpha   90.00
_cell.angle_beta   90.00
_cell.angle_gamma   90.00
#
_symmetry.space_group_name_H-M   'P 1'
#
loop_
_entity.id
_entity.type
_entity.pdbx_description
1 polymer ?
#
loop_
_entity_poly.entity_id
_entity_poly.type
_entity_poly.pdbx_seq_one_letter_code
_entity_poly.pdbx_strand_id
1 'polypeptide(L)'
;RIFTTITTSRLRWLKALIMMETIPTMKDVEAIIERSQKLDDVIVSLSLNNLELRDGSKLRHAIDLMLNCENIIGIGINCSDPKEGVSQIDEIVKLDWTNAGKHIFIYPNSGEAYVDGRAIHKSRP
;
A
#
# COMPACT_ATOMS: atom_id res chain seq x y z
N ARG A 1 50.73 -7.02 -12.91
CA ARG A 1 49.71 -7.38 -11.89
C ARG A 1 48.57 -6.38 -12.04
N ILE A 2 47.49 -6.77 -12.72
CA ILE A 2 46.28 -5.95 -12.84
C ILE A 2 45.32 -6.51 -11.79
N PHE A 3 45.08 -5.76 -10.71
CA PHE A 3 44.00 -6.05 -9.78
C PHE A 3 42.74 -5.42 -10.37
N THR A 4 41.94 -6.21 -11.08
CA THR A 4 40.54 -5.89 -11.31
C THR A 4 39.81 -6.10 -10.00
N THR A 5 39.38 -5.01 -9.37
CA THR A 5 38.42 -5.04 -8.28
C THR A 5 37.15 -5.68 -8.83
N ILE A 6 36.93 -6.95 -8.52
CA ILE A 6 35.63 -7.59 -8.70
C ILE A 6 34.73 -6.89 -7.68
N THR A 7 34.01 -5.86 -8.14
CA THR A 7 32.87 -5.33 -7.43
C THR A 7 31.99 -6.53 -7.10
N THR A 8 31.68 -6.70 -5.82
CA THR A 8 30.81 -7.77 -5.35
C THR A 8 29.43 -7.58 -5.95
N SER A 9 29.22 -8.05 -7.17
CA SER A 9 27.94 -8.48 -7.72
C SER A 9 27.51 -9.71 -6.94
N ARG A 10 27.29 -9.54 -5.63
CA ARG A 10 26.66 -10.53 -4.76
C ARG A 10 25.29 -10.79 -5.39
N LEU A 11 25.16 -11.99 -5.98
CA LEU A 11 23.93 -12.71 -6.32
C LEU A 11 22.64 -11.95 -5.95
N ARG A 12 22.17 -11.10 -6.85
CA ARG A 12 20.96 -10.28 -6.72
C ARG A 12 19.70 -11.11 -7.04
N TRP A 13 19.68 -12.38 -6.60
CA TRP A 13 18.67 -13.38 -6.99
C TRP A 13 17.53 -13.56 -5.99
N LEU A 14 17.53 -12.78 -4.90
CA LEU A 14 16.43 -12.73 -3.95
C LEU A 14 16.14 -11.25 -3.64
N LYS A 15 15.56 -10.53 -4.60
CA LYS A 15 14.83 -9.30 -4.27
C LYS A 15 13.56 -9.73 -3.54
N ALA A 16 13.44 -9.37 -2.27
CA ALA A 16 12.22 -9.62 -1.51
C ALA A 16 11.21 -8.51 -1.79
N LEU A 17 9.98 -8.90 -2.16
CA LEU A 17 8.85 -7.99 -2.18
C LEU A 17 8.19 -8.02 -0.80
N ILE A 18 8.11 -6.87 -0.14
CA ILE A 18 7.52 -6.75 1.20
C ILE A 18 6.21 -5.99 1.09
N MET A 19 5.12 -6.58 1.59
CA MET A 19 3.84 -5.88 1.75
C MET A 19 3.62 -5.55 3.22
N MET A 20 3.51 -4.25 3.53
CA MET A 20 3.11 -3.74 4.82
C MET A 20 1.59 -3.56 4.80
N GLU A 21 0.86 -4.43 5.48
CA GLU A 21 -0.61 -4.46 5.37
C GLU A 21 -1.33 -3.76 6.51
N THR A 22 -2.55 -3.30 6.20
CA THR A 22 -3.50 -2.72 7.17
C THR A 22 -2.96 -1.48 7.87
N ILE A 23 -2.32 -0.58 7.12
CA ILE A 23 -1.73 0.66 7.64
C ILE A 23 -2.84 1.70 7.87
N PRO A 24 -3.13 2.09 9.13
CA PRO A 24 -4.33 2.85 9.45
C PRO A 24 -4.11 4.36 9.56
N THR A 25 -2.89 4.83 9.84
CA THR A 25 -2.63 6.25 10.15
C THR A 25 -1.53 6.84 9.29
N MET A 26 -1.53 8.17 9.17
CA MET A 26 -0.50 8.90 8.43
C MET A 26 0.86 8.79 9.12
N LYS A 27 0.88 8.76 10.44
CA LYS A 27 2.10 8.55 11.23
C LYS A 27 2.75 7.19 10.92
N ASP A 28 1.92 6.15 10.70
CA ASP A 28 2.44 4.83 10.29
C ASP A 28 3.01 4.87 8.86
N VAL A 29 2.36 5.61 7.94
CA VAL A 29 2.88 5.82 6.57
C VAL A 29 4.25 6.51 6.61
N GLU A 30 4.39 7.59 7.36
CA GLU A 30 5.66 8.32 7.52
C GLU A 30 6.75 7.42 8.11
N ALA A 31 6.43 6.65 9.15
CA ALA A 31 7.36 5.71 9.76
C ALA A 31 7.78 4.61 8.77
N ILE A 32 6.87 4.10 7.95
CA ILE A 32 7.18 3.13 6.89
C ILE A 32 8.07 3.76 5.84
N ILE A 33 7.80 4.98 5.40
CA ILE A 33 8.66 5.69 4.43
C ILE A 33 10.08 5.80 4.98
N GLU A 34 10.25 6.26 6.23
CA GLU A 34 11.56 6.37 6.87
C GLU A 34 12.30 5.03 6.92
N ARG A 35 11.62 3.96 7.30
CA ARG A 35 12.25 2.65 7.53
C ARG A 35 12.42 1.81 6.26
N SER A 36 11.57 2.03 5.26
CA SER A 36 11.57 1.26 4.02
C SER A 36 12.72 1.60 3.09
N GLN A 37 13.41 2.74 3.28
CA GLN A 37 14.56 3.17 2.46
C GLN A 37 15.70 2.14 2.40
N LYS A 38 15.76 1.19 3.34
CA LYS A 38 16.77 0.12 3.41
C LYS A 38 16.29 -1.21 2.83
N LEU A 39 15.03 -1.27 2.38
CA LEU A 39 14.40 -2.44 1.77
C LEU A 39 14.45 -2.30 0.25
N ASP A 40 14.26 -3.42 -0.47
CA ASP A 40 14.09 -3.42 -1.92
C ASP A 40 12.69 -2.89 -2.27
N ASP A 41 11.79 -3.74 -2.76
CA ASP A 41 10.51 -3.31 -3.28
C ASP A 41 9.44 -3.45 -2.18
N VAL A 42 8.72 -2.36 -1.90
CA VAL A 42 7.72 -2.28 -0.82
C VAL A 42 6.35 -1.93 -1.37
N ILE A 43 5.33 -2.63 -0.88
CA ILE A 43 3.92 -2.29 -1.08
C ILE A 43 3.36 -1.84 0.26
N VAL A 44 2.68 -0.69 0.27
CA VAL A 44 2.02 -0.17 1.47
C VAL A 44 0.52 -0.30 1.29
N SER A 45 -0.12 -1.15 2.08
CA SER A 45 -1.57 -1.30 2.02
C SER A 45 -2.27 -0.50 3.11
N LEU A 46 -3.08 0.46 2.68
CA LEU A 46 -3.81 1.34 3.58
C LEU A 46 -5.13 0.70 4.03
N SER A 47 -5.52 0.98 5.27
CA SER A 47 -6.88 0.78 5.78
C SER A 47 -7.61 2.11 5.70
N LEU A 48 -8.61 2.18 4.84
CA LEU A 48 -9.32 3.42 4.56
C LEU A 48 -10.76 3.40 5.09
N ASN A 49 -11.27 4.59 5.37
CA ASN A 49 -12.69 4.89 5.48
C ASN A 49 -13.02 5.88 4.37
N ASN A 50 -13.68 5.42 3.30
CA ASN A 50 -13.82 6.18 2.06
C ASN A 50 -12.44 6.63 1.51
N LEU A 51 -12.16 7.93 1.39
CA LEU A 51 -10.89 8.50 0.91
C LEU A 51 -10.01 9.05 2.04
N GLU A 52 -10.21 8.55 3.26
CA GLU A 52 -9.47 8.94 4.46
C GLU A 52 -8.82 7.71 5.11
N LEU A 53 -7.66 7.91 5.71
CA LEU A 53 -7.06 6.97 6.65
C LEU A 53 -7.92 6.93 7.93
N ARG A 54 -7.70 5.94 8.80
CA ARG A 54 -8.49 5.75 10.03
C ARG A 54 -8.31 6.88 11.05
N ASP A 55 -7.24 7.66 10.93
CA ASP A 55 -7.01 8.86 11.74
C ASP A 55 -7.62 10.15 11.13
N GLY A 56 -8.35 10.04 10.01
CA GLY A 56 -8.97 11.16 9.29
C GLY A 56 -8.05 11.86 8.29
N SER A 57 -6.79 11.44 8.18
CA SER A 57 -5.87 12.00 7.17
C SER A 57 -6.32 11.65 5.75
N LYS A 58 -6.14 12.57 4.81
CA LYS A 58 -6.58 12.36 3.42
C LYS A 58 -5.69 11.34 2.70
N LEU A 59 -6.31 10.41 1.95
CA LEU A 59 -5.62 9.45 1.08
C LEU A 59 -4.61 10.13 0.13
N ARG A 60 -5.00 11.27 -0.43
CA ARG A 60 -4.14 12.10 -1.29
C ARG A 60 -2.78 12.42 -0.66
N HIS A 61 -2.76 12.81 0.61
CA HIS A 61 -1.51 13.15 1.29
C HIS A 61 -0.60 11.93 1.41
N ALA A 62 -1.15 10.76 1.80
CA ALA A 62 -0.37 9.53 1.86
C ALA A 62 0.22 9.16 0.49
N ILE A 63 -0.57 9.31 -0.58
CA ILE A 63 -0.12 9.04 -1.95
C ILE A 63 0.98 10.01 -2.37
N ASP A 64 0.83 11.30 -2.12
CA ASP A 64 1.84 12.32 -2.46
C ASP A 64 3.19 12.00 -1.79
N LEU A 65 3.20 11.57 -0.51
CA LEU A 65 4.44 11.16 0.15
C LEU A 65 5.03 9.88 -0.46
N MET A 66 4.20 8.86 -0.70
CA MET A 66 4.68 7.59 -1.22
C MET A 66 5.12 7.67 -2.69
N LEU A 67 4.56 8.58 -3.49
CA LEU A 67 4.97 8.85 -4.86
C LEU A 67 6.45 9.25 -4.95
N ASN A 68 6.92 10.01 -3.95
CA ASN A 68 8.31 10.48 -3.85
C ASN A 68 9.29 9.38 -3.38
N CYS A 69 8.81 8.15 -3.15
CA CYS A 69 9.65 7.03 -2.70
C CYS A 69 9.84 6.02 -3.85
N GLU A 70 11.07 5.84 -4.34
CA GLU A 70 11.37 4.91 -5.43
C GLU A 70 11.15 3.45 -5.05
N ASN A 71 11.47 3.08 -3.81
CA ASN A 71 11.36 1.73 -3.28
C ASN A 71 9.91 1.32 -2.98
N ILE A 72 8.97 2.28 -2.85
CA ILE A 72 7.54 1.98 -2.72
C ILE A 72 6.98 1.78 -4.12
N ILE A 73 6.80 0.53 -4.50
CA ILE A 73 6.38 0.15 -5.87
C ILE A 73 4.87 0.00 -5.99
N GLY A 74 4.13 0.00 -4.88
CA GLY A 74 2.69 -0.19 -4.93
C GLY A 74 1.93 0.21 -3.68
N ILE A 75 0.65 0.45 -3.88
CA ILE A 75 -0.31 0.74 -2.83
C ILE A 75 -1.34 -0.39 -2.78
N GLY A 76 -1.65 -0.84 -1.58
CA GLY A 76 -2.72 -1.80 -1.34
C GLY A 76 -3.95 -1.13 -0.74
N ILE A 77 -5.12 -1.70 -1.03
CA ILE A 77 -6.36 -1.43 -0.31
C ILE A 77 -6.83 -2.74 0.31
N ASN A 78 -6.89 -2.74 1.65
CA ASN A 78 -7.44 -3.81 2.46
C ASN A 78 -8.65 -3.28 3.26
N CYS A 79 -9.48 -4.16 3.81
CA CYS A 79 -10.48 -3.82 4.82
C CYS A 79 -11.51 -2.76 4.37
N SER A 80 -11.89 -2.79 3.09
CA SER A 80 -12.91 -1.91 2.51
C SER A 80 -14.11 -2.73 2.05
N ASP A 81 -15.31 -2.14 2.09
CA ASP A 81 -16.46 -2.73 1.38
C ASP A 81 -16.13 -2.75 -0.12
N PRO A 82 -16.44 -3.83 -0.88
CA PRO A 82 -16.14 -3.87 -2.31
C PRO A 82 -16.65 -2.65 -3.11
N LYS A 83 -17.76 -2.02 -2.67
CA LYS A 83 -18.28 -0.80 -3.29
C LYS A 83 -17.39 0.43 -3.04
N GLU A 84 -16.79 0.52 -1.86
CA GLU A 84 -15.85 1.59 -1.49
C GLU A 84 -14.50 1.42 -2.21
N GLY A 85 -14.11 0.17 -2.48
CA GLY A 85 -12.88 -0.14 -3.20
C GLY A 85 -12.79 0.56 -4.56
N VAL A 86 -13.90 0.64 -5.31
CA VAL A 86 -13.92 1.26 -6.65
C VAL A 86 -13.58 2.76 -6.58
N SER A 87 -14.22 3.53 -5.69
CA SER A 87 -13.95 4.97 -5.58
C SER A 87 -12.53 5.26 -5.10
N GLN A 88 -11.98 4.39 -4.24
CA GLN A 88 -10.60 4.50 -3.78
C GLN A 88 -9.60 4.26 -4.91
N ILE A 89 -9.83 3.26 -5.76
CA ILE A 89 -9.00 2.99 -6.95
C ILE A 89 -9.06 4.16 -7.92
N ASP A 90 -10.26 4.66 -8.20
CA ASP A 90 -10.45 5.82 -9.09
C ASP A 90 -9.69 7.05 -8.60
N GLU A 91 -9.68 7.30 -7.29
CA GLU A 91 -8.91 8.40 -6.71
C GLU A 91 -7.40 8.17 -6.83
N ILE A 92 -6.91 6.95 -6.57
CA ILE A 92 -5.48 6.60 -6.73
C ILE A 92 -5.03 6.79 -8.18
N VAL A 93 -5.84 6.38 -9.16
CA VAL A 93 -5.52 6.55 -10.59
C VAL A 93 -5.45 8.03 -10.97
N LYS A 94 -6.36 8.86 -10.45
CA LYS A 94 -6.35 10.33 -10.66
C LYS A 94 -5.16 11.03 -10.02
N LEU A 95 -4.47 10.36 -9.10
CA LEU A 95 -3.33 10.87 -8.35
C LEU A 95 -1.99 10.55 -9.02
N ASP A 96 -1.98 10.29 -10.32
CA ASP A 96 -0.78 9.94 -11.10
C ASP A 96 -0.02 8.69 -10.63
N TRP A 97 -0.59 7.89 -9.70
CA TRP A 97 0.06 6.70 -9.15
C TRP A 97 0.47 5.70 -10.23
N THR A 98 -0.46 5.40 -11.14
CA THR A 98 -0.22 4.48 -12.26
C THR A 98 0.65 5.10 -13.35
N ASN A 99 0.56 6.42 -13.54
CA ASN A 99 1.40 7.16 -14.48
C ASN A 99 2.88 7.16 -14.03
N ALA A 100 3.11 7.12 -12.72
CA ALA A 100 4.43 6.91 -12.11
C ALA A 100 4.94 5.46 -12.21
N GLY A 101 4.22 4.56 -12.89
CA GLY A 101 4.59 3.16 -13.05
C GLY A 101 4.41 2.30 -11.79
N LYS A 102 3.70 2.81 -10.78
CA LYS A 102 3.44 2.09 -9.53
C LYS A 102 2.15 1.25 -9.62
N HIS A 103 2.09 0.18 -8.84
CA HIS A 103 1.03 -0.82 -8.89
C HIS A 103 -0.06 -0.55 -7.83
N ILE A 104 -1.30 -0.96 -8.15
CA ILE A 104 -2.43 -0.95 -7.20
C ILE A 104 -2.80 -2.40 -6.90
N PHE A 105 -2.88 -2.73 -5.61
CA PHE A 105 -3.29 -4.05 -5.11
C PHE A 105 -4.61 -3.91 -4.36
N ILE A 106 -5.59 -4.74 -4.68
CA ILE A 106 -6.93 -4.66 -4.08
C ILE A 106 -7.32 -6.05 -3.60
N TYR A 107 -7.58 -6.17 -2.31
CA TYR A 107 -7.97 -7.42 -1.68
C TYR A 107 -8.95 -7.10 -0.53
N PRO A 108 -10.22 -6.81 -0.85
CA PRO A 108 -11.19 -6.39 0.14
C PRO A 108 -11.61 -7.56 1.04
N ASN A 109 -12.23 -7.24 2.18
CA ASN A 109 -12.90 -8.25 2.99
C ASN A 109 -14.06 -8.90 2.19
N SER A 110 -14.54 -10.06 2.65
CA SER A 110 -15.65 -10.81 2.01
C SER A 110 -16.97 -10.02 1.87
N GLY A 111 -17.07 -8.83 2.48
CA GLY A 111 -18.30 -8.02 2.54
C GLY A 111 -19.28 -8.49 3.63
N GLU A 112 -18.93 -9.54 4.36
CA GLU A 112 -19.67 -9.99 5.54
C GLU A 112 -19.35 -9.06 6.72
N ALA A 113 -20.36 -8.77 7.53
CA ALA A 113 -20.15 -8.26 8.88
C ALA A 113 -20.18 -9.47 9.83
N TYR A 114 -19.42 -9.43 10.92
CA TYR A 114 -19.44 -10.50 11.90
C TYR A 114 -19.97 -9.95 13.23
N VAL A 115 -21.01 -10.60 13.78
CA VAL A 115 -21.55 -10.32 15.11
C VAL A 115 -21.52 -11.62 15.88
N ASP A 116 -20.88 -11.62 17.05
CA ASP A 116 -20.69 -12.82 17.90
C ASP A 116 -20.14 -14.04 17.14
N GLY A 117 -19.16 -13.80 16.26
CA GLY A 117 -18.50 -14.85 15.48
C GLY A 117 -19.34 -15.41 14.33
N ARG A 118 -20.50 -14.83 14.03
CA ARG A 118 -21.35 -15.25 12.90
C ARG A 118 -21.31 -14.22 11.78
N ALA A 119 -21.08 -14.70 10.56
CA ALA A 119 -21.24 -13.88 9.37
C ALA A 119 -22.71 -13.47 9.24
N ILE A 120 -22.94 -12.17 9.19
CA ILE A 120 -24.17 -11.52 8.78
C ILE A 120 -23.88 -10.77 7.49
N HIS A 121 -24.75 -10.89 6.50
CA HIS A 121 -24.67 -9.99 5.35
C HIS A 121 -24.98 -8.58 5.84
N LYS A 122 -24.10 -7.61 5.56
CA LYS A 122 -24.47 -6.20 5.69
C LYS A 122 -25.73 -6.00 4.85
N SER A 123 -26.87 -5.86 5.52
CA SER A 123 -28.17 -5.71 4.86
C SER A 123 -28.07 -4.52 3.91
N ARG A 124 -28.37 -4.77 2.63
CA ARG A 124 -28.47 -3.73 1.61
C ARG A 124 -29.41 -2.64 2.14
N PRO A 125 -29.02 -1.36 2.17
CA PRO A 125 -30.00 -0.28 2.19
C PRO A 125 -30.87 -0.35 0.92
#